data_AF-A0A8S2GC24-F1
#
_entry.id   AF-A0A8S2GC24-F1
#
_cell.length_a   1.000
_cell.length_b   1.000
_cell.length_c   1.000
_cell.angle_alpha   90.00
_cell.angle_beta   90.00
_cell.angle_gamma   90.00
#
_symmetry.space_group_name_H-M   'P 1'
#
loop_
_entity.id
_entity.type
_entity.pdbx_description
1 polymer ?
#
loop_
_entity_poly.entity_id
_entity_poly.type
_entity_poly.pdbx_seq_one_letter_code
_entity_poly.pdbx_strand_id
1 'polypeptide(L)'
;MMLSPEYDELAKLVIQKKKREKVESSKAITKYRVLDSNYGTSLVECQPVTGVKHQIRTHLAFATGCPILGDHKYSHYAKLVPQVT
;
A
#
# COMPACT_ATOMS: atom_id res chain seq x y z
N MET A 1 -15.21 -0.75 4.30
CA MET A 1 -14.41 -0.15 5.40
C MET A 1 -13.57 0.98 4.82
N MET A 2 -13.26 2.04 5.59
CA MET A 2 -12.37 3.12 5.14
C MET A 2 -10.96 2.87 5.69
N LEU A 3 -9.94 3.01 4.83
CA LEU A 3 -8.53 3.01 5.24
C LEU A 3 -8.04 4.46 5.26
N SER A 4 -7.73 4.96 6.45
CA SER A 4 -7.01 6.20 6.73
C SER A 4 -5.51 5.90 6.90
N PRO A 5 -4.62 6.89 6.67
CA PRO A 5 -3.18 6.71 6.72
C PRO A 5 -2.62 6.69 8.16
N GLU A 6 -3.28 6.03 9.11
CA GLU A 6 -2.63 5.65 10.38
C GLU A 6 -1.74 4.42 10.11
N TYR A 7 -0.55 4.65 9.56
CA TYR A 7 0.43 3.60 9.29
C TYR A 7 1.18 3.20 10.57
N ASP A 8 1.39 1.89 10.74
CA ASP A 8 2.16 1.30 11.83
C ASP A 8 3.63 1.80 11.83
N GLU A 9 4.24 1.94 13.00
CA GLU A 9 5.58 2.53 13.20
C GLU A 9 6.65 1.89 12.30
N LEU A 10 6.51 0.59 12.01
CA LEU A 10 7.41 -0.19 11.16
C LEU A 10 7.40 0.23 9.68
N ALA A 11 6.28 0.76 9.17
CA ALA A 11 6.20 1.25 7.79
C ALA A 11 7.07 2.50 7.56
N LYS A 12 7.37 3.26 8.62
CA LYS A 12 8.22 4.47 8.56
C LYS A 12 9.68 4.14 8.20
N LEU A 13 10.15 2.92 8.48
CA LEU A 13 11.53 2.48 8.21
C LEU A 13 11.81 2.25 6.72
N VAL A 14 10.78 1.92 5.92
CA VAL A 14 10.89 1.78 4.45
C VAL A 14 11.18 3.14 3.78
N ILE A 15 10.90 4.25 4.48
CA ILE A 15 10.89 5.59 3.90
C ILE A 15 12.26 6.31 3.98
N GLN A 16 13.26 5.84 4.74
CA GLN A 16 14.52 6.58 4.92
C GLN A 16 15.73 6.05 4.13
N LYS A 17 16.03 6.71 3.00
CA LYS A 17 17.28 7.49 2.79
C LYS A 17 17.38 7.97 1.33
N LYS A 18 16.73 9.10 1.04
CA LYS A 18 17.23 10.13 0.12
C LYS A 18 16.71 11.46 0.65
N LYS A 19 17.58 12.46 0.74
CA LYS A 19 17.24 13.85 1.08
C LYS A 19 16.24 14.34 0.02
N ARG A 20 14.96 14.09 0.24
CA ARG A 20 13.87 14.52 -0.63
C ARG A 20 13.38 15.84 -0.06
N GLU A 21 13.21 16.81 -0.94
CA GLU A 21 12.47 18.05 -0.67
C GLU A 21 11.19 17.73 0.10
N LYS A 22 10.72 18.67 0.91
CA LYS A 22 9.50 18.53 1.72
C LYS A 22 8.32 18.20 0.81
N VAL A 23 8.07 16.91 0.56
CA VAL A 23 6.93 16.44 -0.21
C VAL A 23 5.73 16.60 0.70
N GLU A 24 4.90 17.60 0.40
CA GLU A 24 3.57 17.74 1.00
C GLU A 24 2.85 16.40 0.92
N SER A 25 2.50 15.84 2.08
CA SER A 25 1.76 14.58 2.16
C SER A 25 0.36 14.82 1.60
N SER A 26 0.07 14.22 0.45
CA SER A 26 -1.27 14.29 -0.14
C SER A 26 -2.22 13.34 0.59
N LYS A 27 -3.42 13.81 0.93
CA LYS A 27 -4.48 12.95 1.49
C LYS A 27 -4.83 11.85 0.49
N ALA A 28 -4.80 10.60 0.93
CA ALA A 28 -5.14 9.44 0.13
C ALA A 28 -6.32 8.68 0.76
N ILE A 29 -7.37 8.41 -0.01
CA ILE A 29 -8.58 7.72 0.46
C ILE A 29 -8.96 6.64 -0.55
N THR A 30 -9.00 5.39 -0.10
CA THR A 30 -9.45 4.24 -0.89
C THR A 30 -10.58 3.55 -0.14
N LYS A 31 -11.75 3.42 -0.79
CA LYS A 31 -12.80 2.50 -0.33
C LYS A 31 -12.48 1.12 -0.87
N TYR A 32 -12.72 0.09 -0.08
CA TYR A 32 -12.56 -1.28 -0.54
C TYR A 32 -13.66 -2.20 -0.01
N ARG A 33 -13.90 -3.26 -0.76
CA ARG A 33 -14.84 -4.34 -0.44
C ARG A 33 -14.22 -5.67 -0.85
N VAL A 34 -14.21 -6.64 0.06
CA VAL A 34 -13.83 -8.02 -0.26
C VAL A 34 -14.97 -8.65 -1.06
N LEU A 35 -14.65 -9.15 -2.24
CA LEU A 35 -15.59 -9.86 -3.11
C LEU A 35 -15.55 -11.36 -2.86
N ASP A 36 -14.36 -11.90 -2.59
CA ASP A 36 -14.12 -13.30 -2.28
C ASP A 36 -12.85 -13.45 -1.42
N SER A 37 -12.74 -14.55 -0.69
CA SER A 37 -11.58 -14.84 0.17
C SER A 37 -11.32 -16.33 0.25
N ASN A 38 -10.06 -16.72 0.06
CA ASN A 38 -9.66 -18.12 0.11
C ASN A 38 -8.21 -18.26 0.62
N TYR A 39 -7.94 -19.28 1.45
CA TYR A 39 -6.62 -19.69 1.97
C TYR A 39 -5.53 -18.59 1.98
N GLY A 40 -5.73 -17.54 2.79
CA GLY A 40 -4.74 -16.48 2.99
C GLY A 40 -4.67 -15.42 1.88
N THR A 41 -5.62 -15.43 0.95
CA THR A 41 -5.76 -14.44 -0.13
C THR A 41 -7.19 -13.92 -0.23
N SER A 42 -7.37 -12.75 -0.83
CA SER A 42 -8.69 -12.16 -1.03
C SER A 42 -8.76 -11.43 -2.35
N LEU A 43 -9.90 -11.58 -3.04
CA LEU A 43 -10.27 -10.76 -4.17
C LEU A 43 -10.94 -9.50 -3.64
N VAL A 44 -10.36 -8.34 -3.93
CA VAL A 44 -10.79 -7.06 -3.35
C VAL A 44 -11.12 -6.06 -4.45
N GLU A 45 -12.34 -5.54 -4.42
CA GLU A 45 -12.72 -4.36 -5.19
C GLU A 45 -12.20 -3.11 -4.49
N CYS A 46 -11.44 -2.28 -5.21
CA CYS A 46 -10.89 -1.03 -4.71
C CYS A 46 -11.46 0.15 -5.51
N GLN A 47 -11.98 1.15 -4.80
CA GLN A 47 -12.43 2.42 -5.36
C GLN A 47 -11.58 3.57 -4.77
N PRO A 48 -10.53 4.01 -5.48
CA PRO A 48 -9.74 5.16 -5.06
C PRO A 48 -10.59 6.44 -5.20
N VAL A 49 -10.80 7.15 -4.10
CA VAL A 49 -11.50 8.46 -4.08
C VAL A 49 -10.54 9.57 -4.50
N THR A 50 -9.25 9.38 -4.27
CA THR A 50 -8.14 10.26 -4.65
C THR A 50 -7.22 9.55 -5.63
N GLY A 51 -6.37 10.30 -6.36
CA GLY A 51 -5.48 9.76 -7.39
C GLY A 51 -3.99 9.72 -7.02
N VAL A 52 -3.64 9.47 -5.76
CA VAL A 52 -2.22 9.48 -5.34
C VAL A 52 -1.46 8.32 -6.00
N LYS A 53 -0.20 8.56 -6.37
CA LYS A 53 0.64 7.55 -7.05
C LYS A 53 0.75 6.28 -6.20
N HIS A 54 0.44 5.12 -6.82
CA HIS A 54 0.46 3.78 -6.22
C HIS A 54 -0.46 3.60 -5.00
N GLN A 55 -1.46 4.48 -4.82
CA GLN A 55 -2.31 4.54 -3.63
C GLN A 55 -2.89 3.18 -3.22
N ILE A 56 -3.51 2.44 -4.15
CA ILE A 56 -4.11 1.13 -3.85
C ILE A 56 -3.05 0.15 -3.32
N ARG A 57 -1.90 0.08 -3.99
CA ARG A 57 -0.80 -0.83 -3.66
C ARG A 57 -0.26 -0.56 -2.26
N THR A 58 0.01 0.72 -1.96
CA THR A 58 0.51 1.17 -0.65
C THR A 58 -0.51 0.94 0.46
N HIS A 59 -1.79 1.23 0.23
CA HIS A 59 -2.84 0.99 1.23
C HIS A 59 -3.00 -0.50 1.54
N LEU A 60 -3.08 -1.37 0.52
CA LEU A 60 -3.24 -2.81 0.74
C LEU A 60 -1.99 -3.42 1.42
N ALA A 61 -0.79 -3.00 1.02
CA ALA A 61 0.43 -3.51 1.64
C ALA A 61 0.59 -3.08 3.11
N PHE A 62 0.45 -1.78 3.40
CA PHE A 62 0.87 -1.23 4.68
C PHE A 62 -0.26 -0.90 5.65
N ALA A 63 -1.47 -0.63 5.15
CA ALA A 63 -2.62 -0.35 6.02
C ALA A 63 -3.39 -1.62 6.39
N THR A 64 -3.49 -2.60 5.46
CA THR A 64 -4.17 -3.88 5.77
C THR A 64 -3.20 -5.03 6.01
N GLY A 65 -1.90 -4.88 5.71
CA GLY A 65 -0.93 -5.98 5.80
C GLY A 65 -1.14 -7.06 4.72
N CYS A 66 -1.93 -6.77 3.67
CA CYS A 66 -2.28 -7.72 2.62
C CYS A 66 -1.82 -7.17 1.26
N PRO A 67 -0.52 -7.25 0.94
CA PRO A 67 0.00 -6.73 -0.32
C PRO A 67 -0.61 -7.44 -1.53
N ILE A 68 -0.66 -6.73 -2.67
CA ILE A 68 -1.18 -7.30 -3.92
C ILE A 68 -0.27 -8.44 -4.38
N LEU A 69 -0.88 -9.55 -4.79
CA LEU A 69 -0.16 -10.69 -5.33
C LEU A 69 0.69 -10.26 -6.55
N GLY A 70 1.98 -10.59 -6.55
CA GLY A 70 2.94 -10.17 -7.59
C GLY A 70 3.52 -8.77 -7.41
N ASP A 71 3.14 -8.01 -6.38
CA ASP A 71 3.67 -6.68 -6.11
C ASP A 71 4.98 -6.71 -5.32
N HIS A 72 6.06 -7.08 -5.98
CA HIS A 72 7.38 -7.20 -5.36
C HIS A 72 7.86 -5.92 -4.64
N LYS A 73 7.46 -4.75 -5.14
CA LYS A 73 7.86 -3.45 -4.56
C LYS A 73 7.24 -3.19 -3.19
N TYR A 74 5.98 -3.60 -2.98
CA TYR A 74 5.24 -3.29 -1.76
C TYR A 74 5.02 -4.52 -0.87
N SER A 75 5.42 -5.72 -1.29
CA SER A 75 5.29 -6.95 -0.48
C SER A 75 6.33 -7.13 0.64
N HIS A 76 7.37 -6.31 0.72
CA HIS A 76 8.39 -6.43 1.77
C HIS A 76 8.83 -5.07 2.30
N TYR A 77 8.96 -4.96 3.63
CA TYR A 77 9.49 -3.74 4.27
C TYR A 77 11.00 -3.56 4.08
N ALA A 78 11.76 -4.65 3.97
CA ALA A 78 13.23 -4.62 4.02
C ALA A 78 13.93 -5.09 2.74
N LYS A 79 13.20 -5.63 1.77
CA LYS A 79 13.79 -6.29 0.60
C LYS A 79 13.39 -5.56 -0.68
N LEU A 80 14.36 -4.88 -1.29
CA LEU A 80 14.21 -4.34 -2.64
C LEU A 80 14.29 -5.49 -3.63
N VAL A 81 13.15 -5.91 -4.16
CA VAL A 81 13.07 -6.93 -5.22
C VAL A 81 12.73 -6.22 -6.53
N PRO A 82 13.48 -6.44 -7.62
CA PRO A 82 13.20 -5.82 -8.90
C PRO A 82 11.81 -6.25 -9.41
N GLN A 83 11.03 -5.28 -9.89
CA GLN A 83 9.79 -5.55 -10.61
C GLN A 83 10.19 -5.85 -12.06
N VAL A 84 10.05 -7.09 -12.50
CA VAL A 84 10.23 -7.44 -13.91
C VAL A 84 9.04 -6.87 -14.68
N THR A 85 9.30 -6.01 -15.66
CA THR A 85 8.30 -5.41 -16.55
C THR A 85 8.04 -6.28 -17.76
#